data_AF-T1FLI9-F1
#
_entry.id   AF-T1FLI9-F1
#
_cell.length_a   1.000
_cell.length_b   1.000
_cell.length_c   1.000
_cell.angle_alpha   90.00
_cell.angle_beta   90.00
_cell.angle_gamma   90.00
#
_symmetry.space_group_name_H-M   'P 1'
#
loop_
_entity.id
_entity.type
_entity.pdbx_description
1 polymer ?
#
loop_
_entity_poly.entity_id
_entity_poly.type
_entity_poly.pdbx_seq_one_letter_code
_entity_poly.pdbx_strand_id
1 'polypeptide(L)'
;MSLEFVYSEKGKRKFIDSGHLFVKDAATEEKTFWKCDQYQNLVCRARLHTRHDKIVKRVGEHNHAGNAARVEVVKVVNQMKNDARETQDVPQRIITNSFIGLSQAASGLMPNISTLKKTIRNTRRLADRAPPNPNSLVDLVIPNDYQITHHDDQFLMFDSNDGWHRAFSELIGASHPTVWKFISSLKDEQALNEGKIEQYVAGANPPPSKK
;
A
#
# COMPACT_ATOMS: atom_id res chain seq x y z
N MET A 1 -22.29 -23.34 8.64
CA MET A 1 -22.21 -21.87 8.58
C MET A 1 -20.75 -21.47 8.72
N SER A 2 -20.23 -20.75 7.74
CA SER A 2 -18.88 -20.18 7.75
C SER A 2 -18.80 -19.02 8.74
N LEU A 3 -17.64 -18.85 9.38
CA LEU A 3 -17.37 -17.67 10.21
C LEU A 3 -17.18 -16.44 9.33
N GLU A 4 -17.70 -15.31 9.80
CA GLU A 4 -17.59 -14.04 9.07
C GLU A 4 -16.67 -13.07 9.82
N PHE A 5 -15.68 -12.56 9.10
CA PHE A 5 -14.67 -11.65 9.62
C PHE A 5 -14.59 -10.38 8.79
N VAL A 6 -14.27 -9.28 9.46
CA VAL A 6 -13.97 -7.99 8.85
C VAL A 6 -12.73 -7.40 9.51
N TYR A 7 -12.12 -6.39 8.90
CA TYR A 7 -10.97 -5.71 9.48
C TYR A 7 -11.36 -4.32 9.99
N SER A 8 -10.73 -3.93 11.09
CA SER A 8 -10.82 -2.57 11.63
C SER A 8 -10.07 -1.57 10.75
N GLU A 9 -10.24 -0.28 11.02
CA GLU A 9 -9.49 0.79 10.35
C GLU A 9 -7.98 0.60 10.43
N LYS A 10 -7.49 0.07 11.55
CA LYS A 10 -6.06 -0.20 11.80
C LYS A 10 -5.63 -1.61 11.35
N GLY A 11 -6.43 -2.31 10.55
CA GLY A 11 -6.10 -3.63 10.01
C GLY A 11 -6.20 -4.80 11.01
N LYS A 12 -6.68 -4.59 12.23
CA LYS A 12 -6.93 -5.68 13.19
C LYS A 12 -8.22 -6.43 12.82
N ARG A 13 -8.21 -7.76 12.88
CA ARG A 13 -9.39 -8.61 12.64
C ARG A 13 -10.50 -8.35 13.67
N LYS A 14 -11.73 -8.33 13.19
CA LYS A 14 -12.97 -8.31 13.94
C LYS A 14 -13.85 -9.48 13.50
N PHE A 15 -14.63 -9.99 14.43
CA PHE A 15 -15.55 -11.11 14.23
C PHE A 15 -17.00 -10.61 14.27
N ILE A 16 -17.86 -11.17 13.43
CA ILE A 16 -19.29 -10.82 13.36
C ILE A 16 -20.11 -12.00 13.88
N ASP A 17 -21.02 -11.73 14.82
CA ASP A 17 -22.02 -12.71 15.28
C ASP A 17 -23.29 -11.99 15.70
N SER A 18 -24.44 -12.46 15.23
CA SER A 18 -25.78 -12.00 15.63
C SER A 18 -26.02 -10.47 15.56
N GLY A 19 -25.35 -9.77 14.63
CA GLY A 19 -25.45 -8.31 14.49
C GLY A 19 -24.51 -7.52 15.41
N HIS A 20 -23.60 -8.19 16.11
CA HIS A 20 -22.59 -7.59 16.98
C HIS A 20 -21.18 -7.77 16.38
N LEU A 21 -20.32 -6.81 16.66
CA LEU A 21 -18.90 -6.86 16.30
C LEU A 21 -18.06 -7.19 17.53
N PHE A 22 -17.10 -8.08 17.34
CA PHE A 22 -16.15 -8.46 18.36
C PHE A 22 -14.71 -8.17 17.91
N VAL A 23 -13.87 -7.78 18.85
CA VAL A 23 -12.44 -7.53 18.65
C VAL A 23 -11.64 -8.60 19.37
N LYS A 24 -10.52 -9.05 18.78
CA LYS A 24 -9.62 -10.02 19.40
C LYS A 24 -9.12 -9.49 20.74
N ASP A 25 -9.29 -10.28 21.79
CA ASP A 25 -8.83 -9.98 23.15
C ASP A 25 -7.52 -10.74 23.44
N ALA A 26 -7.55 -12.07 23.27
CA ALA A 26 -6.42 -12.96 23.47
C ALA A 26 -6.51 -14.17 22.53
N ALA A 27 -5.42 -14.92 22.38
CA ALA A 27 -5.43 -16.23 21.73
C ALA A 27 -4.47 -17.18 22.44
N THR A 28 -4.88 -18.44 22.54
CA THR A 28 -4.03 -19.59 22.81
C THR A 28 -3.83 -20.38 21.52
N GLU A 29 -3.01 -21.43 21.54
CA GLU A 29 -2.80 -22.32 20.38
C GLU A 29 -4.12 -22.91 19.87
N GLU A 30 -5.05 -23.22 20.78
CA GLU A 30 -6.33 -23.85 20.41
C GLU A 30 -7.50 -22.88 20.28
N LYS A 31 -7.55 -21.81 21.08
CA LYS A 31 -8.75 -20.97 21.23
C LYS A 31 -8.41 -19.49 21.05
N THR A 32 -9.25 -18.79 20.29
CA THR A 32 -9.21 -17.33 20.24
C THR A 32 -10.36 -16.75 21.05
N PHE A 33 -10.04 -15.78 21.89
CA PHE A 33 -10.96 -15.06 22.75
C PHE A 33 -11.26 -13.69 22.15
N TRP A 34 -12.54 -13.38 22.06
CA TRP A 34 -13.06 -12.15 21.48
C TRP A 34 -13.91 -11.43 22.51
N LYS A 35 -13.81 -10.10 22.55
CA LYS A 35 -14.65 -9.23 23.38
C LYS A 35 -15.51 -8.33 22.50
N CYS A 36 -16.67 -7.93 23.00
CA CYS A 36 -17.53 -6.99 22.29
C CYS A 36 -16.76 -5.71 21.91
N ASP A 37 -16.97 -5.17 20.71
CA ASP A 37 -16.37 -3.91 20.27
C ASP A 37 -16.87 -2.71 21.09
N GLN A 38 -18.02 -2.83 21.76
CA GLN A 38 -18.56 -1.83 22.69
C GLN A 38 -18.13 -2.08 24.15
N TYR A 39 -17.09 -2.88 24.39
CA TYR A 39 -16.59 -3.18 25.73
C TYR A 39 -16.15 -1.93 26.50
N GLN A 40 -15.54 -0.96 25.82
CA GLN A 40 -15.13 0.30 26.44
C GLN A 40 -16.26 1.33 26.44
N ASN A 41 -16.98 1.46 25.31
CA ASN A 41 -17.97 2.52 25.13
C ASN A 41 -19.27 2.30 25.92
N LEU A 42 -19.79 1.07 25.93
CA LEU A 42 -21.04 0.72 26.62
C LEU A 42 -20.79 -0.20 27.81
N VAL A 43 -19.52 -0.37 28.22
CA VAL A 43 -19.13 -1.27 29.32
C VAL A 43 -19.63 -2.71 29.09
N CYS A 44 -19.82 -3.11 27.83
CA CYS A 44 -20.39 -4.41 27.46
C CYS A 44 -19.41 -5.55 27.77
N ARG A 45 -19.79 -6.51 28.62
CA ARG A 45 -18.91 -7.62 29.04
C ARG A 45 -19.10 -8.92 28.25
N ALA A 46 -19.91 -8.90 27.19
CA ALA A 46 -20.09 -10.03 26.30
C ALA A 46 -18.76 -10.44 25.64
N ARG A 47 -18.51 -11.75 25.62
CA ARG A 47 -17.33 -12.40 25.05
C ARG A 47 -17.72 -13.59 24.19
N LEU A 48 -16.86 -13.92 23.25
CA LEU A 48 -17.05 -15.02 22.32
C LEU A 48 -15.74 -15.78 22.14
N HIS A 49 -15.80 -17.12 22.13
CA HIS A 49 -14.62 -17.97 22.00
C HIS A 49 -14.73 -18.82 20.73
N THR A 50 -13.68 -18.81 19.92
CA THR A 50 -13.58 -19.63 18.70
C THR A 50 -12.45 -20.66 18.81
N ARG A 51 -12.63 -21.84 18.20
CA ARG A 51 -11.59 -22.89 18.01
C ARG A 51 -11.69 -23.42 16.59
N HIS A 52 -10.58 -23.47 15.85
CA HIS A 52 -10.51 -23.95 14.46
C HIS A 52 -11.69 -23.46 13.60
N ASP A 53 -11.90 -22.14 13.58
CA ASP A 53 -12.98 -21.49 12.84
C ASP A 53 -14.41 -21.99 13.15
N LYS A 54 -14.66 -22.35 14.42
CA LYS A 54 -16.01 -22.59 14.94
C LYS A 54 -16.22 -21.83 16.24
N ILE A 55 -17.42 -21.29 16.42
CA ILE A 55 -17.83 -20.69 17.70
C ILE A 55 -18.02 -21.82 18.70
N VAL A 56 -17.22 -21.84 19.75
CA VAL A 56 -17.31 -22.85 20.82
C VAL A 56 -18.16 -22.35 21.97
N LYS A 57 -18.08 -21.05 22.29
CA LYS A 57 -18.77 -20.50 23.46
C LYS A 57 -19.14 -19.02 23.26
N ARG A 58 -20.34 -18.66 23.68
CA ARG A 58 -20.77 -17.27 23.94
C ARG A 58 -20.84 -17.08 25.45
N VAL A 59 -20.27 -16.01 25.97
CA VAL A 59 -20.14 -15.76 27.41
C VAL A 59 -20.65 -14.38 27.74
N GLY A 60 -21.62 -14.31 28.65
CA GLY A 60 -22.27 -13.07 29.04
C GLY A 60 -23.28 -12.58 28.00
N GLU A 61 -24.21 -11.75 28.46
CA GLU A 61 -25.22 -11.13 27.63
C GLU A 61 -24.77 -9.74 27.17
N HIS A 62 -25.26 -9.33 26.00
CA HIS A 62 -25.09 -7.95 25.55
C HIS A 62 -26.06 -7.05 26.29
N ASN A 63 -25.57 -5.92 26.79
CA ASN A 63 -26.38 -4.83 27.35
C ASN A 63 -26.83 -3.82 26.29
N HIS A 64 -26.72 -4.18 25.01
CA HIS A 64 -27.11 -3.35 23.88
C HIS A 64 -27.59 -4.22 22.73
N ALA A 65 -28.49 -3.67 21.92
CA ALA A 65 -28.97 -4.33 20.72
C ALA A 65 -27.84 -4.52 19.69
N GLY A 66 -27.97 -5.56 18.86
CA GLY A 66 -27.17 -5.72 17.66
C GLY A 66 -27.48 -4.63 16.64
N ASN A 67 -26.49 -4.22 15.87
CA ASN A 67 -26.66 -3.20 14.83
C ASN A 67 -26.22 -3.77 13.48
N ALA A 68 -27.17 -4.37 12.77
CA ALA A 68 -26.94 -4.97 11.45
C ALA A 68 -26.48 -3.93 10.41
N ALA A 69 -27.05 -2.72 10.45
CA ALA A 69 -26.65 -1.63 9.55
C ALA A 69 -25.18 -1.24 9.75
N ARG A 70 -24.70 -1.18 11.00
CA ARG A 70 -23.28 -0.92 11.29
C ARG A 70 -22.38 -2.06 10.82
N VAL A 71 -22.82 -3.31 10.97
CA VAL A 71 -22.09 -4.47 10.45
C VAL A 71 -21.96 -4.38 8.93
N GLU A 72 -23.05 -4.03 8.24
CA GLU A 72 -23.08 -3.83 6.79
C GLU A 72 -22.12 -2.73 6.34
N VAL A 73 -22.13 -1.55 6.99
CA VAL A 73 -21.19 -0.45 6.70
C VAL A 73 -19.74 -0.93 6.83
N VAL A 74 -19.41 -1.66 7.89
CA VAL A 74 -18.04 -2.16 8.09
C VAL A 74 -17.65 -3.15 6.98
N LYS A 75 -18.57 -4.03 6.54
CA LYS A 75 -18.32 -4.93 5.41
C LYS A 75 -18.05 -4.17 4.12
N VAL A 76 -18.91 -3.20 3.81
CA VAL A 76 -18.79 -2.36 2.61
C VAL A 76 -17.48 -1.58 2.59
N VAL A 77 -17.09 -0.96 3.71
CA VAL A 77 -15.79 -0.26 3.80
C VAL A 77 -14.61 -1.22 3.66
N ASN A 78 -14.73 -2.46 4.13
CA ASN A 78 -13.70 -3.49 3.91
C ASN A 78 -13.62 -3.90 2.44
N GLN A 79 -14.75 -4.05 1.77
CA GLN A 79 -14.80 -4.32 0.33
C GLN A 79 -14.14 -3.17 -0.45
N MET A 80 -14.49 -1.92 -0.17
CA MET A 80 -13.83 -0.75 -0.78
C MET A 80 -12.31 -0.76 -0.61
N LYS A 81 -11.82 -1.24 0.55
CA LYS A 81 -10.37 -1.38 0.77
C LYS A 81 -9.75 -2.49 -0.07
N ASN A 82 -10.45 -3.61 -0.28
CA ASN A 82 -9.98 -4.68 -1.14
C ASN A 82 -10.00 -4.24 -2.60
N ASP A 83 -11.11 -3.66 -3.08
CA ASP A 83 -11.25 -3.11 -4.42
C ASP A 83 -10.16 -2.05 -4.69
N ALA A 84 -9.84 -1.22 -3.69
CA ALA A 84 -8.77 -0.23 -3.80
C ALA A 84 -7.37 -0.84 -3.95
N ARG A 85 -7.13 -2.08 -3.48
CA ARG A 85 -5.86 -2.80 -3.64
C ARG A 85 -5.78 -3.53 -4.97
N GLU A 86 -6.90 -4.06 -5.44
CA GLU A 86 -6.96 -4.89 -6.64
C GLU A 86 -7.15 -4.05 -7.92
N THR A 87 -7.76 -2.86 -7.80
CA THR A 87 -8.10 -1.99 -8.94
C THR A 87 -7.54 -0.58 -8.79
N GLN A 88 -7.18 0.03 -9.93
CA GLN A 88 -6.73 1.42 -10.02
C GLN A 88 -7.87 2.40 -10.39
N ASP A 89 -9.12 1.98 -10.17
CA ASP A 89 -10.31 2.79 -10.42
C ASP A 89 -10.27 4.16 -9.73
N VAL A 90 -10.94 5.16 -10.32
CA VAL A 90 -11.10 6.45 -9.66
C VAL A 90 -11.84 6.26 -8.33
N PRO A 91 -11.40 6.85 -7.20
CA PRO A 91 -12.01 6.61 -5.88
C PRO A 91 -13.52 6.85 -5.83
N GLN A 92 -14.04 7.80 -6.61
CA GLN A 92 -15.47 8.04 -6.71
C GLN A 92 -16.21 6.83 -7.30
N ARG A 93 -15.64 6.15 -8.30
CA ARG A 93 -16.23 4.96 -8.93
C ARG A 93 -16.31 3.80 -7.95
N ILE A 94 -15.23 3.54 -7.21
CA ILE A 94 -15.23 2.52 -6.14
C ILE A 94 -16.34 2.80 -5.13
N ILE A 95 -16.43 4.06 -4.67
CA ILE A 95 -17.48 4.46 -3.73
C ILE A 95 -18.86 4.19 -4.33
N THR A 96 -19.16 4.71 -5.52
CA THR A 96 -20.48 4.53 -6.15
C THR A 96 -20.84 3.06 -6.34
N ASN A 97 -19.91 2.21 -6.77
CA ASN A 97 -20.15 0.79 -6.97
C ASN A 97 -20.53 0.08 -5.67
N SER A 98 -19.85 0.39 -4.57
CA SER A 98 -20.19 -0.24 -3.29
C SER A 98 -21.51 0.28 -2.70
N PHE A 99 -22.04 1.42 -3.16
CA PHE A 99 -23.33 1.96 -2.72
C PHE A 99 -24.55 1.28 -3.37
N ILE A 100 -24.40 0.58 -4.50
CA ILE A 100 -25.53 0.03 -5.27
C ILE A 100 -26.34 -1.03 -4.49
N GLY A 101 -25.74 -1.71 -3.51
CA GLY A 101 -26.39 -2.75 -2.70
C GLY A 101 -26.63 -2.38 -1.24
N LEU A 102 -26.40 -1.13 -0.85
CA LEU A 102 -26.47 -0.70 0.55
C LEU A 102 -27.91 -0.47 1.03
N SER A 103 -28.25 -0.96 2.21
CA SER A 103 -29.53 -0.64 2.87
C SER A 103 -29.63 0.84 3.25
N GLN A 104 -30.84 1.39 3.29
CA GLN A 104 -31.06 2.79 3.68
C GLN A 104 -30.52 3.10 5.08
N ALA A 105 -30.67 2.15 6.02
CA ALA A 105 -30.15 2.28 7.37
C ALA A 105 -28.61 2.31 7.39
N ALA A 106 -27.95 1.50 6.55
CA ALA A 106 -26.51 1.52 6.42
C ALA A 106 -26.00 2.79 5.74
N SER A 107 -26.68 3.29 4.70
CA SER A 107 -26.33 4.55 4.04
C SER A 107 -26.30 5.74 5.01
N GLY A 108 -27.23 5.81 5.96
CA GLY A 108 -27.24 6.86 6.99
C GLY A 108 -26.08 6.80 7.98
N LEU A 109 -25.43 5.64 8.13
CA LEU A 109 -24.28 5.43 9.00
C LEU A 109 -22.94 5.48 8.26
N MET A 110 -22.96 5.74 6.94
CA MET A 110 -21.74 5.76 6.15
C MET A 110 -20.83 6.92 6.56
N PRO A 111 -19.49 6.68 6.60
CA PRO A 111 -18.54 7.76 6.76
C PRO A 111 -18.65 8.78 5.62
N ASN A 112 -18.22 10.01 5.90
CA ASN A 112 -18.19 11.07 4.88
C ASN A 112 -17.36 10.64 3.65
N ILE A 113 -17.83 11.01 2.45
CA ILE A 113 -17.19 10.72 1.16
C ILE A 113 -15.70 11.13 1.14
N SER A 114 -15.35 12.27 1.73
CA SER A 114 -13.95 12.73 1.83
C SER A 114 -13.08 11.75 2.63
N THR A 115 -13.60 11.22 3.74
CA THR A 115 -12.96 10.19 4.57
C THR A 115 -12.79 8.87 3.80
N LEU A 116 -13.79 8.47 3.01
CA LEU A 116 -13.72 7.29 2.16
C LEU A 116 -12.65 7.44 1.08
N LYS A 117 -12.61 8.58 0.38
CA LYS A 117 -11.55 8.88 -0.62
C LYS A 117 -10.16 8.83 0.00
N LYS A 118 -9.99 9.39 1.20
CA LYS A 118 -8.71 9.34 1.95
C LYS A 118 -8.34 7.90 2.33
N THR A 119 -9.33 7.09 2.73
CA THR A 119 -9.14 5.67 3.05
C THR A 119 -8.66 4.88 1.83
N ILE A 120 -9.30 5.07 0.67
CA ILE A 120 -8.90 4.42 -0.59
C ILE A 120 -7.46 4.78 -0.94
N ARG A 121 -7.13 6.08 -0.94
CA ARG A 121 -5.77 6.57 -1.25
C ARG A 121 -4.72 6.00 -0.29
N ASN A 122 -5.01 5.99 1.01
CA ASN A 122 -4.10 5.43 2.01
C ASN A 122 -3.92 3.93 1.84
N THR A 123 -4.99 3.21 1.45
CA THR A 123 -4.94 1.77 1.25
C THR A 123 -4.07 1.40 0.06
N ARG A 124 -4.20 2.13 -1.07
CA ARG A 124 -3.31 2.01 -2.23
C ARG A 124 -1.86 2.26 -1.86
N ARG A 125 -1.57 3.41 -1.23
CA ARG A 125 -0.21 3.75 -0.78
C ARG A 125 0.42 2.71 0.14
N LEU A 126 -0.39 2.01 0.95
CA LEU A 126 0.09 0.96 1.85
C LEU A 126 0.25 -0.41 1.18
N ALA A 127 -0.45 -0.66 0.07
CA ALA A 127 -0.33 -1.86 -0.74
C ALA A 127 0.82 -1.71 -1.75
N ASP A 128 0.81 -0.62 -2.51
CA ASP A 128 1.84 -0.19 -3.45
C ASP A 128 2.95 0.56 -2.72
N ARG A 129 3.48 0.04 -1.61
CA ARG A 129 4.56 0.74 -0.90
C ARG A 129 5.72 0.95 -1.87
N ALA A 130 5.87 2.20 -2.31
CA ALA A 130 7.07 2.65 -2.98
C ALA A 130 8.27 2.30 -2.08
N PRO A 131 9.40 1.89 -2.67
CA PRO A 131 10.62 1.65 -1.91
C PRO A 131 10.92 2.84 -0.99
N PRO A 132 11.56 2.61 0.17
CA PRO A 132 11.92 3.70 1.09
C PRO A 132 12.66 4.80 0.33
N ASN A 133 12.43 6.06 0.71
CA ASN A 133 13.10 7.19 0.06
C ASN A 133 14.62 6.94 0.11
N PRO A 134 15.28 6.86 -1.05
CA PRO A 134 16.69 6.50 -1.08
C PRO A 134 17.52 7.60 -0.41
N ASN A 135 18.49 7.20 0.40
CA ASN A 135 19.39 8.14 1.08
C ASN A 135 20.55 8.58 0.17
N SER A 136 20.71 7.92 -0.98
CA SER A 136 21.70 8.23 -2.01
C SER A 136 21.13 7.87 -3.39
N LEU A 137 21.69 8.43 -4.47
CA LEU A 137 21.26 8.09 -5.84
C LEU A 137 21.49 6.60 -6.17
N VAL A 138 22.45 5.96 -5.51
CA VAL A 138 22.75 4.52 -5.64
C VAL A 138 21.59 3.66 -5.11
N ASP A 139 20.88 4.14 -4.08
CA ASP A 139 19.78 3.39 -3.48
C ASP A 139 18.44 3.59 -4.22
N LEU A 140 18.41 4.42 -5.27
CA LEU A 140 17.19 4.74 -6.02
C LEU A 140 16.82 3.57 -6.94
N VAL A 141 15.74 2.86 -6.59
CA VAL A 141 15.16 1.80 -7.42
C VAL A 141 13.87 2.29 -8.04
N ILE A 142 13.76 2.24 -9.37
CA ILE A 142 12.51 2.52 -10.11
C ILE A 142 11.76 1.20 -10.34
N PRO A 143 10.60 0.97 -9.68
CA PRO A 143 9.82 -0.26 -9.87
C PRO A 143 9.36 -0.45 -11.32
N ASN A 144 9.23 -1.70 -11.78
CA ASN A 144 8.89 -2.05 -13.16
C ASN A 144 7.59 -1.40 -13.67
N ASP A 145 6.57 -1.27 -12.81
CA ASP A 145 5.30 -0.62 -13.16
C ASP A 145 5.49 0.86 -13.52
N TYR A 146 6.58 1.46 -13.04
CA TYR A 146 7.01 2.82 -13.38
C TYR A 146 8.16 2.81 -14.39
N GLN A 147 8.31 1.78 -15.20
CA GLN A 147 9.22 1.78 -16.36
C GLN A 147 8.45 1.78 -17.69
N ILE A 148 7.13 1.58 -17.63
CA ILE A 148 6.21 1.52 -18.77
C ILE A 148 5.22 2.70 -18.74
N THR A 149 4.76 3.11 -19.91
CA THR A 149 3.71 4.13 -20.07
C THR A 149 2.32 3.51 -19.92
N HIS A 150 1.28 4.35 -19.89
CA HIS A 150 -0.12 3.89 -19.88
C HIS A 150 -0.55 3.11 -21.14
N HIS A 151 0.28 3.09 -22.19
CA HIS A 151 0.07 2.34 -23.41
C HIS A 151 0.98 1.11 -23.52
N ASP A 152 1.56 0.67 -22.39
CA ASP A 152 2.51 -0.45 -22.29
C ASP A 152 3.84 -0.25 -23.04
N ASP A 153 4.13 0.96 -23.51
CA ASP A 153 5.44 1.28 -24.10
C ASP A 153 6.51 1.49 -23.01
N GLN A 154 7.70 0.91 -23.17
CA GLN A 154 8.83 1.13 -22.28
C GLN A 154 9.31 2.59 -22.39
N PHE A 155 9.19 3.37 -21.32
CA PHE A 155 9.71 4.76 -21.32
C PHE A 155 11.14 4.84 -20.77
N LEU A 156 11.47 4.00 -19.77
CA LEU A 156 12.83 3.95 -19.24
C LEU A 156 13.67 3.09 -20.19
N MET A 157 14.31 3.75 -21.14
CA MET A 157 15.08 3.07 -22.20
C MET A 157 16.42 2.52 -21.70
N PHE A 158 17.04 3.19 -20.73
CA PHE A 158 18.33 2.80 -20.18
C PHE A 158 18.46 3.29 -18.73
N ASP A 159 18.91 2.41 -17.85
CA ASP A 159 19.27 2.75 -16.47
C ASP A 159 20.79 2.57 -16.33
N SER A 160 21.51 3.67 -16.13
CA SER A 160 22.97 3.69 -16.11
C SER A 160 23.59 3.01 -14.88
N ASN A 161 22.78 2.64 -13.88
CA ASN A 161 23.16 1.91 -12.66
C ASN A 161 24.42 2.49 -11.95
N ASP A 162 24.99 1.74 -11.01
CA ASP A 162 26.14 2.12 -10.16
C ASP A 162 27.43 2.50 -10.92
N GLY A 163 27.58 2.03 -12.16
CA GLY A 163 28.82 2.17 -12.93
C GLY A 163 29.14 3.62 -13.29
N TRP A 164 28.14 4.37 -13.77
CA TRP A 164 28.31 5.78 -14.10
C TRP A 164 28.51 6.62 -12.85
N HIS A 165 27.73 6.36 -11.79
CA HIS A 165 27.82 7.10 -10.53
C HIS A 165 29.20 6.96 -9.87
N ARG A 166 29.80 5.77 -9.90
CA ARG A 166 31.16 5.55 -9.39
C ARG A 166 32.20 6.27 -10.23
N ALA A 167 32.18 6.09 -11.55
CA ALA A 167 33.14 6.73 -12.46
C ALA A 167 33.07 8.27 -12.39
N PHE A 168 31.86 8.82 -12.30
CA PHE A 168 31.64 10.25 -12.18
C PHE A 168 32.07 10.80 -10.81
N SER A 169 31.83 10.05 -9.73
CA SER A 169 32.33 10.41 -8.39
C SER A 169 33.86 10.39 -8.32
N GLU A 170 34.49 9.43 -8.99
CA GLU A 170 35.96 9.38 -9.17
C GLU A 170 36.46 10.59 -9.97
N LEU A 171 35.78 10.96 -11.06
CA LEU A 171 36.11 12.13 -11.88
C LEU A 171 36.04 13.43 -11.07
N ILE A 172 34.99 13.61 -10.27
CA ILE A 172 34.86 14.77 -9.37
C ILE A 172 35.93 14.72 -8.27
N GLY A 173 36.28 13.53 -7.78
CA GLY A 173 37.31 13.33 -6.75
C GLY A 173 37.06 14.10 -5.46
N ALA A 174 35.79 14.31 -5.08
CA ALA A 174 35.40 15.03 -3.87
C ALA A 174 33.98 14.64 -3.43
N SER A 175 33.79 14.40 -2.12
CA SER A 175 32.47 14.09 -1.55
C SER A 175 31.53 15.31 -1.53
N HIS A 176 32.09 16.53 -1.46
CA HIS A 176 31.35 17.79 -1.45
C HIS A 176 32.03 18.83 -2.36
N PRO A 177 31.90 18.70 -3.69
CA PRO A 177 32.53 19.63 -4.63
C PRO A 177 31.91 21.02 -4.56
N THR A 178 32.69 22.04 -4.89
CA THR A 178 32.13 23.36 -5.19
C THR A 178 31.33 23.30 -6.48
N VAL A 179 30.35 24.19 -6.64
CA VAL A 179 29.53 24.29 -7.86
C VAL A 179 30.40 24.41 -9.12
N TRP A 180 31.50 25.15 -9.05
CA TRP A 180 32.42 25.29 -10.18
C TRP A 180 33.16 23.99 -10.52
N LYS A 181 33.64 23.24 -9.53
CA LYS A 181 34.28 21.93 -9.76
C LYS A 181 33.30 20.94 -10.37
N PHE A 182 32.06 20.96 -9.89
CA PHE A 182 30.98 20.14 -10.42
C PHE A 182 30.68 20.46 -11.89
N ILE A 183 30.51 21.74 -12.23
CA ILE A 183 30.25 22.17 -13.62
C ILE A 183 31.41 21.81 -14.54
N SER A 184 32.66 21.99 -14.13
CA SER A 184 33.81 21.59 -14.95
C SER A 184 33.83 20.08 -15.19
N SER A 185 33.57 19.28 -14.14
CA SER A 185 33.52 17.81 -14.27
C SER A 185 32.42 17.34 -15.21
N LEU A 186 31.27 18.04 -15.24
CA LEU A 186 30.20 17.76 -16.22
C LEU A 186 30.63 18.07 -17.65
N LYS A 187 31.35 19.16 -17.89
CA LYS A 187 31.85 19.50 -19.23
C LYS A 187 32.86 18.47 -19.73
N ASP A 188 33.72 17.98 -18.84
CA ASP A 188 34.70 16.93 -19.17
C ASP A 188 33.99 15.60 -19.51
N GLU A 189 32.95 15.24 -18.74
CA GLU A 189 32.13 14.04 -18.99
C GLU A 189 31.39 14.12 -20.34
N GLN A 190 30.80 15.27 -20.64
CA GLN A 190 30.13 15.52 -21.91
C GLN A 190 31.11 15.37 -23.09
N ALA A 191 32.29 15.99 -23.03
CA ALA A 191 33.31 15.91 -24.08
C ALA A 191 33.79 14.46 -24.31
N LEU A 192 33.94 13.67 -23.24
CA LEU A 192 34.28 12.25 -23.34
C LEU A 192 33.18 11.43 -24.02
N ASN A 193 31.91 11.74 -23.75
CA ASN A 193 30.79 11.02 -24.37
C ASN A 193 30.59 11.42 -25.83
N GLU A 194 30.72 12.71 -26.17
CA GLU A 194 30.69 13.18 -27.56
C GLU A 194 31.76 12.48 -28.40
N GLY A 195 32.99 12.38 -27.90
CA GLY A 195 34.05 11.65 -28.58
C GLY A 195 33.75 10.15 -28.78
N LYS A 196 33.11 9.49 -27.81
CA LYS A 196 32.68 8.07 -27.97
C LYS A 196 31.58 7.92 -29.01
N ILE A 197 30.62 8.85 -29.04
CA ILE A 197 29.53 8.86 -30.02
C ILE A 197 30.09 9.04 -31.43
N GLU A 198 31.00 10.00 -31.62
CA GLU A 198 31.65 10.25 -32.91
C GLU A 198 32.42 9.02 -33.41
N GLN A 199 33.16 8.34 -32.52
CA GLN A 199 33.85 7.09 -32.85
C GLN A 199 32.88 5.97 -33.26
N TYR A 200 31.76 5.84 -32.54
CA TYR A 200 30.73 4.86 -32.86
C TYR A 200 30.07 5.14 -34.22
N VAL A 201 29.72 6.41 -34.49
CA VAL A 201 29.15 6.85 -35.77
C VAL A 201 30.15 6.64 -36.92
N ALA A 202 31.45 6.78 -36.66
CA ALA A 202 32.53 6.49 -37.61
C ALA A 202 32.77 4.97 -37.84
N GLY A 203 31.99 4.09 -37.20
CA GLY A 203 32.06 2.64 -37.38
C GLY A 203 33.15 1.95 -36.55
N ALA A 204 33.76 2.64 -35.58
CA ALA A 204 34.66 2.00 -34.63
C ALA A 204 33.84 1.16 -33.63
N ASN A 205 34.18 -0.13 -33.51
CA ASN A 205 33.56 -0.99 -32.51
C ASN A 205 33.97 -0.55 -31.10
N PRO A 206 33.03 -0.49 -30.14
CA PRO A 206 33.37 -0.16 -28.77
C PRO A 206 34.37 -1.18 -28.21
N PRO A 207 35.29 -0.75 -27.33
CA PRO A 207 36.24 -1.66 -26.71
C PRO A 207 35.48 -2.79 -25.99
N PRO A 208 35.98 -4.04 -26.06
CA PRO A 208 35.31 -5.15 -25.39
C PRO A 208 35.17 -4.85 -23.90
N SER A 209 33.95 -5.02 -23.38
CA SER A 209 33.67 -4.92 -21.95
C SER A 209 34.65 -5.81 -21.18
N LYS A 210 35.44 -5.22 -20.28
CA LYS A 210 36.22 -5.99 -19.31
C LYS A 210 35.22 -6.59 -18.32
N LYS A 211 35.22 -7.93 -18.23
CA LYS A 211 34.49 -8.69 -17.20
C LYS A 211 34.96 -8.30 -15.80
#